data_AF-R7ZHD3-F1
#
_entry.id   AF-R7ZHD3-F1
#
_cell.length_a   1.000
_cell.length_b   1.000
_cell.length_c   1.000
_cell.angle_alpha   90.00
_cell.angle_beta   90.00
_cell.angle_gamma   90.00
#
_symmetry.space_group_name_H-M   'P 1'
#
loop_
_entity.id
_entity.type
_entity.pdbx_description
1 polymer ?
#
loop_
_entity_poly.entity_id
_entity_poly.type
_entity_poly.pdbx_seq_one_letter_code
_entity_poly.pdbx_strand_id
1 'polypeptide(L)'
;MRKIYTIELFYFENQQLHFSLNDNELNLQLKPAAQLIADSDDFAFIYLLDAGEDYHYLRFPTSSWENLVHILQARQNPMLQVGEEVMELVNFYEELEMLVYNIEGNYNYGAEFVQAVEQHFKAVLAD
;
A
#
# COMPACT_ATOMS: atom_id res chain seq x y z
N MET A 1 20.18 4.82 4.36
CA MET A 1 19.22 5.93 4.59
C MET A 1 17.89 5.47 4.04
N ARG A 2 16.87 5.33 4.90
CA ARG A 2 15.54 4.89 4.48
C ARG A 2 14.94 5.85 3.46
N LYS A 3 14.53 5.34 2.31
CA LYS A 3 13.85 6.10 1.27
C LYS A 3 12.34 5.85 1.31
N ILE A 4 11.56 6.88 1.01
CA ILE A 4 10.10 6.84 0.93
C ILE A 4 9.69 7.17 -0.49
N TYR A 5 8.90 6.29 -1.11
CA TYR A 5 8.28 6.45 -2.41
C TYR A 5 6.79 6.65 -2.21
N THR A 6 6.26 7.83 -2.50
CA THR A 6 4.83 8.10 -2.40
C THR A 6 4.16 7.72 -3.72
N ILE A 7 3.11 6.89 -3.65
CA ILE A 7 2.31 6.54 -4.82
C ILE A 7 1.41 7.71 -5.21
N GLU A 8 1.59 8.18 -6.45
CA GLU A 8 0.79 9.24 -7.05
C GLU A 8 0.15 8.80 -8.38
N LEU A 9 0.72 7.79 -9.03
CA LEU A 9 0.29 7.31 -10.34
C LEU A 9 -0.10 5.84 -10.27
N PHE A 10 -1.17 5.50 -10.97
CA PHE A 10 -1.64 4.14 -11.15
C PHE A 10 -2.31 3.99 -12.51
N TYR A 11 -2.38 2.76 -12.99
CA TYR A 11 -3.13 2.38 -14.17
C TYR A 11 -3.62 0.93 -14.04
N PHE A 12 -4.51 0.53 -14.95
CA PHE A 12 -4.97 -0.84 -15.05
C PHE A 12 -4.44 -1.48 -16.33
N GLU A 13 -3.94 -2.70 -16.20
CA GLU A 13 -3.53 -3.55 -17.33
C GLU A 13 -4.18 -4.92 -17.15
N ASN A 14 -4.99 -5.38 -18.11
CA ASN A 14 -5.70 -6.67 -18.01
C ASN A 14 -6.49 -6.87 -16.70
N GLN A 15 -7.14 -5.81 -16.19
CA GLN A 15 -7.86 -5.76 -14.90
C GLN A 15 -6.97 -5.82 -13.65
N GLN A 16 -5.66 -5.96 -13.81
CA GLN A 16 -4.68 -5.87 -12.74
C GLN A 16 -4.37 -4.39 -12.45
N LEU A 17 -4.37 -4.01 -11.18
CA LEU A 17 -3.93 -2.67 -10.75
C LEU A 17 -2.40 -2.59 -10.73
N HIS A 18 -1.86 -1.55 -11.35
CA HIS A 18 -0.43 -1.23 -11.36
C HIS A 18 -0.21 0.15 -10.74
N PHE A 19 0.65 0.23 -9.74
CA PHE A 19 1.20 1.48 -9.24
C PHE A 19 2.47 1.83 -10.01
N SER A 20 2.73 3.12 -10.23
CA SER A 20 3.90 3.57 -10.98
C SER A 20 4.73 4.58 -10.18
N LEU A 21 6.04 4.36 -10.16
CA LEU A 21 7.04 5.31 -9.66
C LEU A 21 7.70 6.02 -10.84
N ASN A 22 7.79 7.35 -10.80
CA ASN A 22 8.43 8.12 -11.87
C ASN A 22 9.96 7.92 -11.92
N ASP A 23 10.46 7.87 -13.16
CA ASP A 23 11.80 7.46 -13.59
C ASP A 23 12.96 8.34 -13.10
N ASN A 24 13.55 7.97 -11.97
CA ASN A 24 14.99 8.16 -11.67
C ASN A 24 15.56 7.06 -10.74
N GLU A 25 14.79 6.00 -10.49
CA GLU A 25 15.04 4.98 -9.46
C GLU A 25 15.47 3.62 -10.07
N LEU A 26 15.79 3.62 -11.36
CA LEU A 26 16.04 2.48 -12.27
C LEU A 26 17.14 1.48 -11.86
N ASN A 27 17.80 1.65 -10.71
CA ASN A 27 18.91 0.78 -10.27
C ASN A 27 18.74 0.24 -8.85
N LEU A 28 17.58 0.40 -8.23
CA LEU A 28 17.36 -0.13 -6.90
C LEU A 28 16.89 -1.57 -6.99
N GLN A 29 17.68 -2.48 -6.41
CA GLN A 29 17.27 -3.86 -6.17
C GLN A 29 16.23 -3.89 -5.04
N LEU A 30 15.02 -3.38 -5.31
CA LEU A 30 13.91 -3.39 -4.37
C LEU A 30 13.20 -4.72 -4.49
N LYS A 31 13.04 -5.41 -3.36
CA LYS A 31 12.28 -6.66 -3.30
C LYS A 31 11.04 -6.45 -2.45
N PRO A 32 9.86 -6.94 -2.89
CA PRO A 32 8.68 -6.93 -2.04
C PRO A 32 8.96 -7.67 -0.72
N ALA A 33 8.71 -7.03 0.42
CA ALA A 33 8.96 -7.63 1.73
C ALA A 33 7.70 -8.26 2.37
N ALA A 34 6.60 -8.32 1.62
CA ALA A 34 5.37 -8.99 2.04
C ALA A 34 4.75 -8.48 3.36
N GLN A 35 4.99 -7.20 3.68
CA GLN A 35 4.55 -6.60 4.93
C GLN A 35 3.98 -5.20 4.69
N LEU A 36 2.83 -4.93 5.31
CA LEU A 36 2.14 -3.63 5.26
C LEU A 36 1.92 -3.10 6.68
N ILE A 37 2.22 -1.81 6.90
CA ILE A 37 2.06 -1.14 8.19
C ILE A 37 1.25 0.15 8.03
N ALA A 38 0.68 0.62 9.13
CA ALA A 38 -0.01 1.91 9.18
C ALA A 38 0.94 3.01 9.66
N ASP A 39 0.83 4.18 9.04
CA ASP A 39 1.37 5.43 9.53
C ASP A 39 0.19 6.35 9.84
N SER A 40 -0.25 6.29 11.10
CA SER A 40 -1.44 7.00 11.55
C SER A 40 -1.25 8.51 11.59
N ASP A 41 -0.03 8.98 11.83
CA ASP A 41 0.27 10.42 11.92
C ASP A 41 0.16 11.07 10.53
N ASP A 42 0.64 10.37 9.49
CA ASP A 42 0.63 10.82 8.10
C ASP A 42 -0.55 10.30 7.27
N PHE A 43 -1.54 9.65 7.91
CA PHE A 43 -2.72 9.03 7.29
C PHE A 43 -2.35 8.22 6.05
N ALA A 44 -1.45 7.25 6.22
CA ALA A 44 -0.94 6.45 5.13
C ALA A 44 -0.81 4.97 5.50
N PHE A 45 -0.86 4.14 4.46
CA PHE A 45 -0.39 2.77 4.52
C PHE A 45 1.01 2.69 3.92
N ILE A 46 1.85 1.81 4.45
CA ILE A 46 3.23 1.65 3.99
C ILE A 46 3.48 0.18 3.70
N TYR A 47 3.82 -0.13 2.46
CA TYR A 47 4.35 -1.44 2.10
C TYR A 47 5.89 -1.42 2.16
N LEU A 48 6.47 -2.44 2.77
CA LEU A 48 7.92 -2.53 2.94
C LEU A 48 8.60 -3.11 1.69
N LEU A 49 9.68 -2.48 1.27
CA LEU A 49 10.57 -2.93 0.20
C LEU A 49 11.94 -3.25 0.81
N ASP A 50 12.39 -4.49 0.68
CA ASP A 50 13.73 -4.92 1.07
C ASP A 50 14.76 -4.36 0.08
N ALA A 51 15.72 -3.58 0.58
CA ALA A 51 16.81 -2.99 -0.17
C ALA A 51 18.19 -3.60 0.20
N GLY A 52 18.20 -4.78 0.84
CA GLY A 52 19.38 -5.52 1.26
C GLY A 52 19.82 -5.23 2.69
N GLU A 53 20.29 -4.00 2.96
CA GLU A 53 20.76 -3.62 4.31
C GLU A 53 19.66 -2.98 5.17
N ASP A 54 18.63 -2.41 4.54
CA ASP A 54 17.55 -1.66 5.17
C ASP A 54 16.22 -1.91 4.43
N TYR A 55 15.12 -1.44 5.02
CA TYR A 55 13.82 -1.34 4.34
C TYR A 55 13.57 0.06 3.80
N HIS A 56 13.13 0.13 2.55
CA HIS A 56 12.51 1.30 1.93
C HIS A 56 10.99 1.21 2.01
N TYR A 57 10.32 2.36 1.92
CA TYR A 57 8.88 2.48 2.15
C TYR A 57 8.16 2.86 0.86
N LEU A 58 7.17 2.07 0.47
CA LEU A 58 6.19 2.44 -0.53
C LEU A 58 4.94 2.98 0.19
N ARG A 59 4.77 4.30 0.17
CA ARG A 59 3.72 5.02 0.91
C ARG A 59 2.49 5.22 0.05
N PHE A 60 1.34 4.83 0.61
CA PHE A 60 0.00 4.97 0.05
C PHE A 60 -0.77 6.02 0.86
N PRO A 61 -0.71 7.31 0.46
CA PRO A 61 -1.46 8.37 1.12
C PRO A 61 -2.97 8.21 0.87
N THR A 62 -3.79 8.97 1.60
CA THR A 62 -5.26 8.97 1.45
C THR A 62 -5.73 9.11 0.01
N SER A 63 -5.04 9.87 -0.85
CA SER A 63 -5.35 10.01 -2.28
C SER A 63 -5.29 8.70 -3.08
N SER A 64 -4.68 7.65 -2.52
CA SER A 64 -4.56 6.33 -3.13
C SER A 64 -5.48 5.27 -2.49
N TRP A 65 -6.24 5.60 -1.44
CA TRP A 65 -7.00 4.60 -0.68
C TRP A 65 -8.13 3.94 -1.47
N GLU A 66 -8.75 4.62 -2.44
CA GLU A 66 -9.71 4.00 -3.35
C GLU A 66 -9.09 2.82 -4.12
N ASN A 67 -7.80 2.91 -4.46
CA ASN A 67 -7.07 1.80 -5.10
C ASN A 67 -6.82 0.66 -4.11
N LEU A 68 -6.62 0.95 -2.82
CA LEU A 68 -6.48 -0.06 -1.77
C LEU A 68 -7.81 -0.81 -1.53
N VAL A 69 -8.93 -0.09 -1.54
CA VAL A 69 -10.27 -0.70 -1.50
C VAL A 69 -10.48 -1.63 -2.69
N HIS A 70 -10.06 -1.20 -3.89
CA HIS A 70 -10.12 -2.05 -5.08
C HIS A 70 -9.32 -3.36 -4.93
N ILE A 71 -8.10 -3.29 -4.38
CA ILE A 71 -7.28 -4.48 -4.09
C ILE A 71 -8.02 -5.48 -3.19
N LEU A 72 -8.67 -4.98 -2.12
CA LEU A 72 -9.43 -5.82 -1.19
C LEU A 72 -10.65 -6.47 -1.85
N GLN A 73 -11.36 -5.72 -2.70
CA GLN A 73 -12.52 -6.23 -3.44
C GLN A 73 -12.13 -7.27 -4.51
N ALA A 74 -11.02 -7.02 -5.23
CA ALA A 74 -10.50 -7.93 -6.24
C ALA A 74 -9.78 -9.14 -5.64
N ARG A 75 -9.37 -9.07 -4.37
CA ARG A 75 -8.56 -10.08 -3.66
C ARG A 75 -7.30 -10.43 -4.44
N GLN A 76 -6.62 -9.41 -4.93
CA GLN A 76 -5.50 -9.54 -5.86
C GLN A 76 -4.39 -8.56 -5.51
N ASN A 77 -3.16 -9.07 -5.38
CA ASN A 77 -1.98 -8.24 -5.15
C ASN A 77 -1.77 -7.27 -6.32
N PRO A 78 -1.45 -5.99 -6.08
CA PRO A 78 -1.13 -5.04 -7.13
C PRO A 78 0.28 -5.28 -7.68
N MET A 79 0.54 -4.74 -8.87
CA MET A 79 1.87 -4.65 -9.45
C MET A 79 2.49 -3.29 -9.15
N LEU A 80 3.81 -3.23 -9.07
CA LEU A 80 4.60 -2.01 -9.04
C LEU A 80 5.45 -1.92 -10.30
N GLN A 81 5.26 -0.84 -11.06
CA GLN A 81 6.14 -0.47 -12.17
C GLN A 81 7.20 0.53 -11.69
N VAL A 82 8.46 0.19 -11.95
CA VAL A 82 9.63 1.05 -11.73
C VAL A 82 10.42 1.12 -13.03
N GLY A 83 10.25 2.21 -13.77
CA GLY A 83 10.78 2.32 -15.13
C GLY A 83 10.23 1.21 -16.04
N GLU A 84 11.11 0.39 -16.61
CA GLU A 84 10.74 -0.75 -17.46
C GLU A 84 10.46 -2.04 -16.67
N GLU A 85 10.80 -2.08 -15.38
CA GLU A 85 10.59 -3.26 -14.54
C GLU A 85 9.20 -3.25 -13.90
N VAL A 86 8.58 -4.44 -13.83
CA VAL A 86 7.29 -4.66 -13.18
C VAL A 86 7.44 -5.82 -12.21
N MET A 87 7.04 -5.61 -10.95
CA MET A 87 7.08 -6.64 -9.92
C MET A 87 5.76 -6.71 -9.16
N GLU A 88 5.36 -7.90 -8.74
CA GLU A 88 4.19 -8.08 -7.87
C GLU A 88 4.52 -7.62 -6.45
N LEU A 89 3.64 -6.83 -5.82
CA LEU A 89 3.73 -6.59 -4.38
C LEU A 89 3.11 -7.77 -3.65
N VAL A 90 3.90 -8.83 -3.47
CA VAL A 90 3.42 -10.10 -2.91
C VAL A 90 2.82 -9.92 -1.51
N ASN A 91 1.78 -10.71 -1.19
CA ASN A 91 1.06 -10.72 0.10
C ASN A 91 0.39 -9.38 0.46
N PHE A 92 0.27 -8.44 -0.47
CA PHE A 92 -0.28 -7.12 -0.20
C PHE A 92 -1.77 -7.19 0.16
N TYR A 93 -2.55 -8.02 -0.56
CA TYR A 93 -3.98 -8.18 -0.28
C TYR A 93 -4.19 -8.68 1.16
N GLU A 94 -3.53 -9.78 1.53
CA GLU A 94 -3.69 -10.39 2.85
C GLU A 94 -3.23 -9.45 3.98
N GLU A 95 -2.08 -8.78 3.82
CA GLU A 95 -1.57 -7.82 4.81
C GLU A 95 -2.49 -6.61 4.96
N LEU A 96 -2.97 -6.05 3.84
CA LEU A 96 -3.89 -4.92 3.87
C LEU A 96 -5.21 -5.31 4.55
N GLU A 97 -5.76 -6.49 4.23
CA GLU A 97 -7.00 -6.99 4.83
C GLU A 97 -6.84 -7.12 6.34
N MET A 98 -5.82 -7.85 6.79
CA MET A 98 -5.53 -8.01 8.21
C MET A 98 -5.32 -6.67 8.91
N LEU A 99 -4.60 -5.73 8.28
CA LEU A 99 -4.32 -4.43 8.88
C LEU A 99 -5.58 -3.56 9.01
N VAL A 100 -6.44 -3.52 7.98
CA VAL A 100 -7.70 -2.75 8.03
C VAL A 100 -8.60 -3.26 9.15
N TYR A 101 -8.76 -4.59 9.29
CA TYR A 101 -9.52 -5.16 10.42
C TYR A 101 -8.86 -4.94 11.78
N ASN A 102 -7.52 -4.90 11.86
CA ASN A 102 -6.82 -4.60 13.11
C ASN A 102 -6.95 -3.12 13.55
N ILE A 103 -7.22 -2.21 12.60
CA ILE A 103 -7.43 -0.78 12.86
C ILE A 103 -8.88 -0.50 13.31
N GLU A 104 -9.86 -1.23 12.79
CA GLU A 104 -11.28 -1.04 13.12
C GLU A 104 -11.53 -1.05 14.64
N GLY A 105 -12.15 0.02 15.15
CA GLY A 105 -12.41 0.21 16.58
C GLY A 105 -11.17 0.36 17.49
N ASN A 106 -9.95 0.33 16.95
CA ASN A 106 -8.71 0.35 17.71
C ASN A 106 -8.09 1.75 17.78
N TYR A 107 -8.58 2.57 18.71
CA TYR A 107 -8.13 3.96 18.87
C TYR A 107 -6.66 4.15 19.31
N ASN A 108 -5.90 3.08 19.52
CA ASN A 108 -4.43 3.19 19.72
C ASN A 108 -3.71 3.70 18.46
N TYR A 109 -4.33 3.59 17.29
CA TYR A 109 -3.87 4.22 16.05
C TYR A 109 -4.31 5.69 15.91
N GLY A 110 -4.95 6.27 16.93
CA GLY A 110 -5.50 7.63 16.87
C GLY A 110 -6.93 7.66 16.30
N ALA A 111 -7.82 8.36 17.00
CA ALA A 111 -9.25 8.32 16.70
C ALA A 111 -9.60 8.84 15.30
N GLU A 112 -8.92 9.90 14.83
CA GLU A 112 -9.16 10.48 13.51
C GLU A 112 -8.73 9.53 12.38
N PHE A 113 -7.58 8.86 12.53
CA PHE A 113 -7.10 7.87 11.57
C PHE A 113 -8.03 6.65 11.50
N VAL A 114 -8.42 6.10 12.66
CA VAL A 114 -9.36 4.97 12.72
C VAL A 114 -10.68 5.31 12.02
N GLN A 115 -11.27 6.47 12.33
CA GLN A 115 -12.52 6.90 11.70
C GLN A 115 -12.37 7.10 10.19
N ALA A 116 -11.24 7.63 9.73
CA ALA A 116 -10.96 7.80 8.31
C ALA A 116 -10.85 6.43 7.59
N VAL A 117 -10.19 5.45 8.20
CA VAL A 117 -10.11 4.08 7.68
C VAL A 117 -11.50 3.43 7.65
N GLU A 118 -12.25 3.47 8.74
CA GLU A 118 -13.62 2.91 8.80
C GLU A 118 -14.54 3.52 7.73
N GLN A 119 -14.41 4.83 7.47
CA GLN A 119 -15.19 5.52 6.46
C GLN A 119 -14.81 5.11 5.02
N HIS A 120 -13.51 5.10 4.68
CA HIS A 120 -13.06 4.80 3.31
C HIS A 120 -13.19 3.30 2.98
N PHE A 121 -12.93 2.44 3.96
CA PHE A 121 -12.95 0.99 3.79
C PHE A 121 -14.30 0.37 4.19
N LYS A 122 -15.34 1.17 4.35
CA LYS A 122 -16.69 0.72 4.74
C LYS A 122 -17.23 -0.42 3.87
N ALA A 123 -16.95 -0.41 2.57
CA ALA A 123 -17.40 -1.46 1.66
C ALA A 123 -16.72 -2.81 1.90
N VAL A 124 -15.60 -2.85 2.62
CA VAL A 124 -14.87 -4.06 3.00
C VAL A 124 -15.20 -4.48 4.42
N LEU A 125 -15.34 -3.52 5.35
CA LEU A 125 -15.61 -3.78 6.78
C LEU A 125 -17.07 -4.15 7.10
N ALA A 126 -17.99 -3.96 6.16
CA ALA A 126 -19.41 -4.25 6.36
C ALA A 126 -19.82 -5.71 6.04
N ASP A 127 -18.88 -6.54 5.58
CA ASP A 127 -19.06 -7.97 5.27
C ASP A 127 -18.73 -8.87 6.48
#